data_AF-A0A519L4I6-F1
#
_entry.id   AF-A0A519L4I6-F1
#
_cell.length_a   1.000
_cell.length_b   1.000
_cell.length_c   1.000
_cell.angle_alpha   90.00
_cell.angle_beta   90.00
_cell.angle_gamma   90.00
#
_symmetry.space_group_name_H-M   'P 1'
#
loop_
_entity.id
_entity.type
_entity.pdbx_description
1 polymer ?
#
loop_
_entity_poly.entity_id
_entity_poly.type
_entity_poly.pdbx_seq_one_letter_code
_entity_poly.pdbx_strand_id
1 'polypeptide(L)'
;MDAGATPEAGAGGQAAALPPAGQEAIEYQGRRIVAGAFDPMQVGADPETFQYKASGDEGLTDRLSGVTSWDRTAAGRAILYEDRAGRVVVADGHQRRGLARRLIESGQDTSATLDGFLFRQADGWEPREVRIVAALKNIREGAGTILDAAKVFREAPGLVNDRTLPVTGDFIASARGLARLSDDAFGAVAAGVIPERYGAVIGEVATDRPDLHFSMVDLMRQGEPRSLDEARAYVKEAQLADFAETNGLQSDIFGDAPLQSTLIARARLRAAVLKSLRGDARLFASLIRNADAIEAGGNALARTENEVRVARDMLALNAVDRLSLRVGQVGDSFGAAATAITRGDLTTAQAARDIIAELRQAGQAIDAADLERMDALSPSAPGPAGMRAVEAFDSPGGAGQAGQITPKPEDAAAEARAGSLWDDLPEAGEEQKALDVLRVCAPVGG
;
A
#
# COMPACT_ATOMS: atom_id res chain seq x y z
N MET A 1 -52.68 -11.46 -57.93
CA MET A 1 -52.46 -10.07 -57.49
C MET A 1 -53.32 -9.88 -56.26
N ASP A 2 -52.98 -10.59 -55.20
CA ASP A 2 -52.05 -10.24 -54.13
C ASP A 2 -52.79 -9.49 -53.00
N ALA A 3 -52.90 -10.20 -51.88
CA ALA A 3 -53.48 -9.75 -50.63
C ALA A 3 -52.39 -9.00 -49.85
N GLY A 4 -52.64 -7.72 -49.55
CA GLY A 4 -51.77 -6.90 -48.70
C GLY A 4 -52.42 -6.63 -47.36
N ALA A 5 -52.45 -7.64 -46.47
CA ALA A 5 -52.68 -7.43 -45.05
C ALA A 5 -51.32 -7.23 -44.37
N THR A 6 -51.04 -6.02 -43.93
CA THR A 6 -49.94 -5.69 -43.02
C THR A 6 -50.18 -6.34 -41.66
N PRO A 7 -49.21 -7.08 -41.08
CA PRO A 7 -49.36 -7.68 -39.76
C PRO A 7 -49.02 -6.68 -38.66
N GLU A 8 -49.87 -6.60 -37.64
CA GLU A 8 -49.59 -5.98 -36.35
C GLU A 8 -48.47 -6.75 -35.63
N ALA A 9 -47.49 -6.01 -35.14
CA ALA A 9 -46.40 -6.53 -34.32
C ALA A 9 -46.93 -6.93 -32.94
N GLY A 10 -46.95 -8.24 -32.65
CA GLY A 10 -47.25 -8.77 -31.33
C GLY A 10 -46.14 -8.44 -30.34
N ALA A 11 -46.44 -7.57 -29.37
CA ALA A 11 -45.66 -7.40 -28.16
C ALA A 11 -45.88 -8.62 -27.24
N GLY A 12 -45.02 -9.63 -27.38
CA GLY A 12 -44.94 -10.77 -26.47
C GLY A 12 -44.24 -10.40 -25.17
N GLY A 13 -44.90 -9.63 -24.31
CA GLY A 13 -44.47 -9.47 -22.92
C GLY A 13 -44.84 -10.74 -22.14
N GLN A 14 -43.84 -11.57 -21.82
CA GLN A 14 -44.04 -12.64 -20.83
C GLN A 14 -44.42 -11.98 -19.50
N ALA A 15 -45.66 -12.21 -19.06
CA ALA A 15 -46.15 -11.75 -17.77
C ALA A 15 -45.28 -12.32 -16.66
N ALA A 16 -44.52 -11.46 -15.97
CA ALA A 16 -43.75 -11.84 -14.80
C ALA A 16 -44.72 -12.41 -13.75
N ALA A 17 -44.61 -13.72 -13.48
CA ALA A 17 -45.44 -14.41 -12.51
C ALA A 17 -45.43 -13.67 -11.16
N LEU A 18 -46.62 -13.42 -10.62
CA LEU A 18 -46.81 -12.87 -9.29
C LEU A 18 -46.18 -13.81 -8.25
N PRO A 19 -45.48 -13.28 -7.23
CA PRO A 19 -44.88 -14.12 -6.21
C PRO A 19 -45.98 -14.82 -5.38
N PRO A 20 -45.74 -16.06 -4.90
CA PRO A 20 -46.69 -16.80 -4.06
C PRO A 20 -47.00 -16.07 -2.74
N ALA A 21 -48.11 -16.45 -2.10
CA ALA A 21 -48.58 -15.80 -0.87
C ALA A 21 -47.50 -15.75 0.23
N GLY A 22 -47.23 -14.56 0.77
CA GLY A 22 -46.17 -14.33 1.76
C GLY A 22 -44.82 -13.89 1.19
N GLN A 23 -44.75 -13.68 -0.13
CA GLN A 23 -43.59 -13.10 -0.81
C GLN A 23 -43.93 -11.76 -1.47
N GLU A 24 -43.00 -10.81 -1.40
CA GLU A 24 -43.15 -9.46 -1.93
C GLU A 24 -42.09 -9.17 -3.00
N ALA A 25 -42.50 -8.55 -4.10
CA ALA A 25 -41.56 -8.06 -5.10
C ALA A 25 -41.01 -6.71 -4.66
N ILE A 26 -39.68 -6.61 -4.54
CA ILE A 26 -39.01 -5.36 -4.19
C ILE A 26 -37.94 -5.03 -5.24
N GLU A 27 -37.52 -3.76 -5.26
CA GLU A 27 -36.48 -3.28 -6.18
C GLU A 27 -35.13 -3.17 -5.46
N TYR A 28 -34.08 -3.71 -6.07
CA TYR A 28 -32.71 -3.65 -5.57
C TYR A 28 -31.76 -3.37 -6.75
N GLN A 29 -30.97 -2.30 -6.65
CA GLN A 29 -30.06 -1.85 -7.71
C GLN A 29 -30.74 -1.68 -9.09
N GLY A 30 -31.99 -1.23 -9.11
CA GLY A 30 -32.76 -1.00 -10.34
C GLY A 30 -33.33 -2.28 -10.98
N ARG A 31 -33.25 -3.44 -10.30
CA ARG A 31 -33.79 -4.73 -10.76
C ARG A 31 -34.71 -5.31 -9.71
N ARG A 32 -35.66 -6.13 -10.16
CA ARG A 32 -36.61 -6.82 -9.29
C ARG A 32 -35.94 -7.97 -8.55
N ILE A 33 -36.28 -8.14 -7.27
CA ILE A 33 -36.00 -9.33 -6.45
C ILE A 33 -37.28 -9.70 -5.67
N VAL A 34 -37.34 -10.91 -5.14
CA VAL A 34 -38.49 -11.39 -4.34
C VAL A 34 -38.06 -11.62 -2.89
N ALA A 35 -38.71 -10.99 -1.92
CA ALA A 35 -38.45 -11.15 -0.50
C ALA A 35 -39.54 -12.00 0.16
N GLY A 36 -39.18 -12.93 1.05
CA GLY A 36 -40.17 -13.68 1.83
C GLY A 36 -39.64 -15.00 2.39
N ALA A 37 -40.56 -15.90 2.72
CA ALA A 37 -40.26 -17.25 3.20
C ALA A 37 -40.19 -18.24 2.03
N PHE A 38 -39.20 -19.14 2.09
CA PHE A 38 -38.95 -20.18 1.09
C PHE A 38 -38.88 -21.56 1.75
N ASP A 39 -39.38 -22.56 1.04
CA ASP A 39 -39.33 -23.97 1.46
C ASP A 39 -37.89 -24.52 1.30
N PRO A 40 -37.20 -24.88 2.40
CA PRO A 40 -35.83 -25.40 2.35
C PRO A 40 -35.70 -26.72 1.55
N MET A 41 -36.78 -27.49 1.39
CA MET A 41 -36.77 -28.75 0.64
C MET A 41 -36.71 -28.51 -0.87
N GLN A 42 -37.21 -27.36 -1.34
CA GLN A 42 -37.21 -26.96 -2.75
C GLN A 42 -35.94 -26.18 -3.15
N VAL A 43 -35.08 -25.85 -2.17
CA VAL A 43 -33.82 -25.11 -2.40
C VAL A 43 -32.64 -26.08 -2.51
N GLY A 44 -32.02 -26.10 -3.69
CA GLY A 44 -30.78 -26.83 -3.96
C GLY A 44 -29.54 -26.14 -3.37
N ALA A 45 -28.40 -26.81 -3.44
CA ALA A 45 -27.09 -26.25 -3.12
C ALA A 45 -26.18 -26.34 -4.37
N ASP A 46 -25.39 -25.29 -4.60
CA ASP A 46 -24.38 -25.25 -5.66
C ASP A 46 -23.14 -24.51 -5.11
N PRO A 47 -22.31 -25.18 -4.29
CA PRO A 47 -21.18 -24.54 -3.63
C PRO A 47 -20.10 -24.10 -4.62
N GLU A 48 -19.92 -24.82 -5.73
CA GLU A 48 -18.95 -24.46 -6.77
C GLU A 48 -19.27 -23.08 -7.37
N THR A 49 -20.56 -22.82 -7.62
CA THR A 49 -20.98 -21.53 -8.18
C THR A 49 -21.07 -20.44 -7.12
N PHE A 50 -21.50 -20.72 -5.89
CA PHE A 50 -21.88 -19.67 -4.94
C PHE A 50 -21.00 -19.56 -3.67
N GLN A 51 -20.07 -20.48 -3.41
CA GLN A 51 -19.14 -20.36 -2.29
C GLN A 51 -17.71 -19.98 -2.73
N TYR A 52 -17.11 -19.04 -2.00
CA TYR A 52 -15.68 -18.72 -2.13
C TYR A 52 -14.77 -19.67 -1.35
N LYS A 53 -15.33 -20.41 -0.39
CA LYS A 53 -14.64 -21.40 0.44
C LYS A 53 -14.70 -22.77 -0.22
N ALA A 54 -13.58 -23.48 -0.22
CA ALA A 54 -13.61 -24.91 -0.50
C ALA A 54 -14.38 -25.61 0.63
N SER A 55 -15.44 -26.32 0.26
CA SER A 55 -16.29 -27.08 1.16
C SER A 55 -16.89 -28.25 0.38
N GLY A 56 -17.33 -29.30 1.07
CA GLY A 56 -17.91 -30.49 0.41
C GLY A 56 -19.18 -30.16 -0.40
N ASP A 57 -19.77 -31.17 -1.04
CA ASP A 57 -20.84 -31.02 -2.05
C ASP A 57 -22.07 -30.18 -1.63
N GLU A 58 -22.40 -30.09 -0.33
CA GLU A 58 -23.50 -29.24 0.18
C GLU A 58 -23.03 -27.91 0.80
N GLY A 59 -21.73 -27.72 0.93
CA GLY A 59 -21.15 -26.52 1.52
C GLY A 59 -21.42 -26.35 3.02
N LEU A 60 -21.64 -27.48 3.72
CA LEU A 60 -21.93 -27.55 5.15
C LEU A 60 -20.65 -27.69 6.00
N THR A 61 -20.74 -27.27 7.26
CA THR A 61 -19.70 -27.42 8.29
C THR A 61 -20.34 -28.01 9.54
N ASP A 62 -19.55 -28.58 10.45
CA ASP A 62 -20.06 -29.22 11.67
C ASP A 62 -20.68 -28.25 12.69
N ARG A 63 -20.67 -26.94 12.42
CA ARG A 63 -21.02 -25.87 13.37
C ARG A 63 -22.45 -25.96 13.92
N LEU A 64 -23.41 -26.45 13.12
CA LEU A 64 -24.82 -26.58 13.53
C LEU A 64 -25.25 -28.03 13.76
N SER A 65 -24.29 -28.96 13.83
CA SER A 65 -24.56 -30.40 14.02
C SER A 65 -25.37 -30.68 15.30
N GLY A 66 -25.16 -29.92 16.38
CA GLY A 66 -25.86 -30.09 17.66
C GLY A 66 -27.21 -29.37 17.82
N VAL A 67 -27.66 -28.60 16.83
CA VAL A 67 -28.89 -27.77 16.95
C VAL A 67 -30.15 -28.59 16.63
N THR A 68 -31.05 -28.73 17.59
CA THR A 68 -32.24 -29.60 17.48
C THR A 68 -33.57 -28.86 17.30
N SER A 69 -33.55 -27.52 17.29
CA SER A 69 -34.75 -26.69 17.08
C SER A 69 -34.47 -25.52 16.15
N TRP A 70 -35.48 -25.10 15.40
CA TRP A 70 -35.40 -23.93 14.54
C TRP A 70 -35.72 -22.65 15.32
N ASP A 71 -34.85 -21.64 15.23
CA ASP A 71 -35.10 -20.31 15.76
C ASP A 71 -35.12 -19.30 14.60
N ARG A 72 -36.33 -18.82 14.26
CA ARG A 72 -36.53 -17.83 13.19
C ARG A 72 -35.84 -16.51 13.47
N THR A 73 -35.70 -16.12 14.74
CA THR A 73 -35.07 -14.84 15.11
C THR A 73 -33.56 -14.89 14.94
N ALA A 74 -32.95 -16.05 15.15
CA ALA A 74 -31.54 -16.30 14.91
C ALA A 74 -31.23 -16.66 13.44
N ALA A 75 -32.22 -17.10 12.67
CA ALA A 75 -32.04 -17.63 11.33
C ALA A 75 -31.54 -16.61 10.30
N GLY A 76 -31.56 -15.30 10.53
CA GLY A 76 -31.07 -14.30 9.56
C GLY A 76 -31.73 -14.39 8.17
N ARG A 77 -31.35 -13.53 7.22
CA ARG A 77 -31.89 -13.57 5.84
C ARG A 77 -30.97 -14.33 4.89
N ALA A 78 -31.52 -15.28 4.13
CA ALA A 78 -30.80 -16.02 3.08
C ALA A 78 -30.80 -15.26 1.76
N ILE A 79 -29.84 -15.58 0.88
CA ILE A 79 -29.83 -15.11 -0.51
C ILE A 79 -29.94 -16.33 -1.40
N LEU A 80 -30.92 -16.34 -2.28
CA LEU A 80 -31.27 -17.43 -3.17
C LEU A 80 -31.16 -16.95 -4.63
N TYR A 81 -30.85 -17.87 -5.53
CA TYR A 81 -30.78 -17.63 -6.97
C TYR A 81 -31.68 -18.61 -7.72
N GLU A 82 -32.42 -18.13 -8.72
CA GLU A 82 -33.21 -18.95 -9.65
C GLU A 82 -32.61 -18.84 -11.06
N ASP A 83 -32.25 -19.99 -11.65
CA ASP A 83 -31.80 -20.05 -13.03
C ASP A 83 -32.96 -20.01 -14.04
N ARG A 84 -32.64 -19.91 -15.35
CA ARG A 84 -33.67 -19.93 -16.41
C ARG A 84 -34.48 -21.23 -16.50
N ALA A 85 -34.00 -22.32 -15.89
CA ALA A 85 -34.74 -23.58 -15.83
C ALA A 85 -35.70 -23.62 -14.62
N GLY A 86 -35.75 -22.56 -13.80
CA GLY A 86 -36.59 -22.48 -12.60
C GLY A 86 -36.00 -23.21 -11.39
N ARG A 87 -34.73 -23.63 -11.45
CA ARG A 87 -34.07 -24.28 -10.31
C ARG A 87 -33.59 -23.20 -9.34
N VAL A 88 -34.01 -23.34 -8.07
CA VAL A 88 -33.61 -22.44 -6.99
C VAL A 88 -32.45 -23.03 -6.20
N VAL A 89 -31.39 -22.26 -6.04
CA VAL A 89 -30.18 -22.63 -5.29
C VAL A 89 -29.83 -21.57 -4.24
N VAL A 90 -29.25 -22.01 -3.12
CA VAL A 90 -28.80 -21.09 -2.06
C VAL A 90 -27.46 -20.46 -2.42
N ALA A 91 -27.37 -19.14 -2.33
CA ALA A 91 -26.12 -18.39 -2.47
C ALA A 91 -25.52 -17.99 -1.11
N ASP A 92 -26.37 -17.56 -0.16
CA ASP A 92 -25.99 -17.34 1.25
C ASP A 92 -26.97 -18.07 2.18
N GLY A 93 -26.43 -18.70 3.22
CA GLY A 93 -27.23 -19.47 4.20
C GLY A 93 -27.19 -20.99 4.03
N HIS A 94 -26.16 -21.55 3.40
CA HIS A 94 -25.98 -23.01 3.23
C HIS A 94 -26.16 -23.79 4.54
N GLN A 95 -25.52 -23.35 5.63
CA GLN A 95 -25.65 -23.98 6.96
C GLN A 95 -27.10 -23.99 7.47
N ARG A 96 -27.82 -22.90 7.22
CA ARG A 96 -29.22 -22.71 7.65
C ARG A 96 -30.16 -23.59 6.84
N ARG A 97 -29.93 -23.68 5.52
CA ARG A 97 -30.62 -24.61 4.63
C ARG A 97 -30.42 -26.06 5.09
N GLY A 98 -29.17 -26.45 5.38
CA GLY A 98 -28.86 -27.81 5.87
C GLY A 98 -29.56 -28.12 7.20
N LEU A 99 -29.52 -27.19 8.16
CA LEU A 99 -30.23 -27.33 9.44
C LEU A 99 -31.73 -27.49 9.25
N ALA A 100 -32.37 -26.60 8.47
CA ALA A 100 -33.81 -26.63 8.24
C ALA A 100 -34.26 -27.96 7.60
N ARG A 101 -33.55 -28.43 6.56
CA ARG A 101 -33.85 -29.72 5.93
C ARG A 101 -33.70 -30.89 6.90
N ARG A 102 -32.62 -30.93 7.68
CA ARG A 102 -32.42 -31.99 8.68
C ARG A 102 -33.55 -32.03 9.70
N LEU A 103 -34.01 -30.88 10.19
CA LEU A 103 -35.10 -30.81 11.17
C LEU A 103 -36.44 -31.30 10.58
N ILE A 104 -36.71 -30.98 9.32
CA ILE A 104 -37.90 -31.45 8.60
C ILE A 104 -37.81 -32.96 8.33
N GLU A 105 -36.68 -33.43 7.78
CA GLU A 105 -36.45 -34.84 7.43
C GLU A 105 -36.45 -35.76 8.67
N SER A 106 -35.96 -35.26 9.80
CA SER A 106 -36.01 -35.98 11.09
C SER A 106 -37.36 -35.89 11.81
N GLY A 107 -38.29 -35.09 11.29
CA GLY A 107 -39.60 -34.84 11.91
C GLY A 107 -39.55 -34.05 13.22
N GLN A 108 -38.40 -33.48 13.58
CA GLN A 108 -38.21 -32.69 14.79
C GLN A 108 -38.90 -31.33 14.70
N ASP A 109 -38.88 -30.71 13.50
CA ASP A 109 -39.58 -29.47 13.21
C ASP A 109 -39.93 -29.38 11.72
N THR A 110 -41.20 -29.57 11.39
CA THR A 110 -41.72 -29.50 10.02
C THR A 110 -42.10 -28.07 9.59
N SER A 111 -41.95 -27.08 10.48
CA SER A 111 -42.33 -25.69 10.24
C SER A 111 -41.15 -24.80 9.85
N ALA A 112 -39.93 -25.35 9.76
CA ALA A 112 -38.73 -24.60 9.42
C ALA A 112 -38.81 -24.01 8.00
N THR A 113 -38.67 -22.68 7.89
CA THR A 113 -38.65 -21.94 6.61
C THR A 113 -37.40 -21.10 6.48
N LEU A 114 -36.93 -20.88 5.25
CA LEU A 114 -35.83 -19.97 4.96
C LEU A 114 -36.38 -18.59 4.61
N ASP A 115 -36.21 -17.62 5.51
CA ASP A 115 -36.54 -16.22 5.21
C ASP A 115 -35.38 -15.60 4.41
N GLY A 116 -35.65 -14.93 3.30
CA GLY A 116 -34.59 -14.44 2.42
C GLY A 116 -35.02 -13.60 1.22
N PHE A 117 -34.08 -13.44 0.30
CA PHE A 117 -34.27 -12.75 -0.98
C PHE A 117 -33.92 -13.68 -2.14
N LEU A 118 -34.79 -13.74 -3.14
CA LEU A 118 -34.62 -14.51 -4.37
C LEU A 118 -34.28 -13.57 -5.53
N PHE A 119 -33.15 -13.87 -6.16
CA PHE A 119 -32.62 -13.21 -7.34
C PHE A 119 -32.85 -14.12 -8.54
N ARG A 120 -33.59 -13.66 -9.54
CA ARG A 120 -33.95 -14.51 -10.69
C ARG A 120 -33.19 -14.11 -11.93
N GLN A 121 -32.69 -15.09 -12.68
CA GLN A 121 -32.05 -14.84 -13.97
C GLN A 121 -33.02 -14.21 -14.98
N ALA A 122 -34.33 -14.52 -14.87
CA ALA A 122 -35.38 -13.89 -15.66
C ALA A 122 -35.49 -12.36 -15.43
N ASP A 123 -35.13 -11.88 -14.23
CA ASP A 123 -35.10 -10.45 -13.89
C ASP A 123 -33.74 -9.79 -14.22
N GLY A 124 -32.84 -10.52 -14.88
CA GLY A 124 -31.52 -10.01 -15.31
C GLY A 124 -30.42 -10.12 -14.27
N TRP A 125 -30.53 -11.02 -13.30
CA TRP A 125 -29.46 -11.32 -12.34
C TRP A 125 -28.58 -12.46 -12.84
N GLU A 126 -27.27 -12.26 -12.89
CA GLU A 126 -26.34 -13.33 -13.21
C GLU A 126 -25.83 -14.04 -11.94
N PRO A 127 -25.51 -15.36 -11.99
CA PRO A 127 -25.04 -16.11 -10.82
C PRO A 127 -23.86 -15.44 -10.13
N ARG A 128 -22.95 -14.90 -10.94
CA ARG A 128 -21.77 -14.16 -10.51
C ARG A 128 -22.11 -12.95 -9.65
N GLU A 129 -23.09 -12.13 -10.08
CA GLU A 129 -23.52 -10.94 -9.36
C GLU A 129 -24.14 -11.32 -8.02
N VAL A 130 -24.96 -12.36 -7.99
CA VAL A 130 -25.63 -12.83 -6.77
C VAL A 130 -24.63 -13.40 -5.76
N ARG A 131 -23.62 -14.14 -6.23
CA ARG A 131 -22.50 -14.60 -5.40
C ARG A 131 -21.78 -13.43 -4.72
N ILE A 132 -21.52 -12.35 -5.45
CA ILE A 132 -20.89 -11.13 -4.91
C ILE A 132 -21.78 -10.48 -3.84
N VAL A 133 -23.10 -10.36 -4.10
CA VAL A 133 -24.05 -9.82 -3.12
C VAL A 133 -24.08 -10.66 -1.85
N ALA A 134 -24.08 -11.99 -1.99
CA ALA A 134 -24.00 -12.94 -0.88
C ALA A 134 -22.72 -12.78 -0.06
N ALA A 135 -21.57 -12.66 -0.71
CA ALA A 135 -20.31 -12.48 0.00
C ALA A 135 -20.19 -11.10 0.66
N LEU A 136 -20.68 -10.03 0.04
CA LEU A 136 -20.73 -8.69 0.65
C LEU A 136 -21.57 -8.68 1.93
N LYS A 137 -22.71 -9.37 1.94
CA LYS A 137 -23.53 -9.54 3.14
C LYS A 137 -22.72 -10.17 4.27
N ASN A 138 -22.02 -11.27 3.98
CA ASN A 138 -21.17 -11.96 4.97
C ASN A 138 -20.05 -11.05 5.51
N ILE A 139 -19.36 -10.32 4.64
CA ILE A 139 -18.32 -9.34 5.05
C ILE A 139 -18.90 -8.27 5.97
N ARG A 140 -20.09 -7.73 5.66
CA ARG A 140 -20.78 -6.72 6.48
C ARG A 140 -21.23 -7.26 7.84
N GLU A 141 -21.63 -8.53 7.88
CA GLU A 141 -22.00 -9.24 9.10
C GLU A 141 -20.76 -9.68 9.92
N GLY A 142 -19.54 -9.43 9.43
CA GLY A 142 -18.29 -9.85 10.08
C GLY A 142 -18.03 -11.36 9.99
N ALA A 143 -18.76 -12.05 9.11
CA ALA A 143 -18.63 -13.48 8.86
C ALA A 143 -17.74 -13.73 7.64
N GLY A 144 -16.69 -14.54 7.79
CA GLY A 144 -15.78 -14.88 6.68
C GLY A 144 -14.32 -14.89 7.08
N THR A 145 -13.46 -15.28 6.14
CA THR A 145 -12.00 -15.16 6.29
C THR A 145 -11.48 -13.97 5.48
N ILE A 146 -10.29 -13.47 5.82
CA ILE A 146 -9.65 -12.38 5.07
C ILE A 146 -9.40 -12.83 3.63
N LEU A 147 -9.02 -14.10 3.42
CA LEU A 147 -8.80 -14.68 2.09
C LEU A 147 -10.07 -14.71 1.24
N ASP A 148 -11.23 -15.05 1.81
CA ASP A 148 -12.50 -15.03 1.07
C ASP A 148 -12.88 -13.62 0.65
N ALA A 149 -12.74 -12.65 1.57
CA ALA A 149 -12.97 -11.24 1.25
C ALA A 149 -12.01 -10.75 0.14
N ALA A 150 -10.76 -11.21 0.15
CA ALA A 150 -9.80 -10.90 -0.91
C ALA A 150 -10.22 -11.49 -2.26
N LYS A 151 -10.72 -12.74 -2.31
CA LYS A 151 -11.26 -13.35 -3.54
C LYS A 151 -12.42 -12.52 -4.12
N VAL A 152 -13.33 -12.04 -3.26
CA VAL A 152 -14.44 -11.18 -3.66
C VAL A 152 -13.94 -9.87 -4.26
N PHE A 153 -12.97 -9.23 -3.62
CA PHE A 153 -12.39 -7.97 -4.13
C PHE A 153 -11.62 -8.17 -5.44
N ARG A 154 -10.99 -9.32 -5.66
CA ARG A 154 -10.34 -9.66 -6.93
C ARG A 154 -11.36 -9.85 -8.04
N GLU A 155 -12.45 -10.54 -7.73
CA GLU A 155 -13.52 -10.76 -8.69
C GLU A 155 -14.25 -9.47 -9.03
N ALA A 156 -14.49 -8.59 -8.05
CA ALA A 156 -15.17 -7.31 -8.24
C ALA A 156 -14.34 -6.13 -7.67
N PRO A 157 -13.34 -5.64 -8.42
CA PRO A 157 -12.42 -4.59 -7.96
C PRO A 157 -13.12 -3.27 -7.59
N GLY A 158 -14.27 -2.97 -8.20
CA GLY A 158 -15.07 -1.78 -7.88
C GLY A 158 -15.53 -1.73 -6.42
N LEU A 159 -15.62 -2.88 -5.74
CA LEU A 159 -16.04 -2.98 -4.34
C LEU A 159 -14.96 -2.59 -3.33
N VAL A 160 -13.70 -2.54 -3.76
CA VAL A 160 -12.57 -2.14 -2.89
C VAL A 160 -12.83 -0.75 -2.27
N ASN A 161 -13.51 0.12 -3.00
CA ASN A 161 -13.88 1.48 -2.60
C ASN A 161 -15.33 1.63 -2.13
N ASP A 162 -16.07 0.53 -1.94
CA ASP A 162 -17.45 0.56 -1.47
C ASP A 162 -17.49 1.12 -0.03
N ARG A 163 -18.13 2.28 0.12
CA ARG A 163 -18.26 3.00 1.40
C ARG A 163 -19.26 2.35 2.37
N THR A 164 -20.03 1.36 1.92
CA THR A 164 -20.92 0.57 2.78
C THR A 164 -20.16 -0.52 3.55
N LEU A 165 -18.91 -0.79 3.18
CA LEU A 165 -18.04 -1.70 3.92
C LEU A 165 -17.34 -0.95 5.06
N PRO A 166 -17.16 -1.58 6.24
CA PRO A 166 -16.40 -0.97 7.33
C PRO A 166 -14.96 -0.66 6.88
N VAL A 167 -14.66 0.61 6.61
CA VAL A 167 -13.40 1.01 5.96
C VAL A 167 -12.18 0.85 6.89
N THR A 168 -12.41 0.82 8.20
CA THR A 168 -11.38 1.07 9.23
C THR A 168 -10.87 -0.18 9.95
N GLY A 169 -11.29 -1.39 9.56
CA GLY A 169 -10.83 -2.62 10.21
C GLY A 169 -9.57 -3.21 9.57
N ASP A 170 -8.61 -3.67 10.39
CA ASP A 170 -7.42 -4.43 9.94
C ASP A 170 -7.79 -5.59 9.00
N PHE A 171 -8.96 -6.20 9.21
CA PHE A 171 -9.54 -7.23 8.35
C PHE A 171 -9.71 -6.76 6.89
N ILE A 172 -10.39 -5.62 6.67
CA ILE A 172 -10.67 -5.10 5.33
C ILE A 172 -9.39 -4.57 4.69
N ALA A 173 -8.52 -3.91 5.47
CA ALA A 173 -7.21 -3.47 4.98
C ALA A 173 -6.39 -4.66 4.48
N SER A 174 -6.34 -5.75 5.24
CA SER A 174 -5.62 -6.97 4.87
C SER A 174 -6.21 -7.64 3.63
N ALA A 175 -7.55 -7.74 3.56
CA ALA A 175 -8.24 -8.32 2.40
C ALA A 175 -8.00 -7.51 1.12
N ARG A 176 -7.99 -6.17 1.20
CA ARG A 176 -7.62 -5.30 0.07
C ARG A 176 -6.16 -5.46 -0.34
N GLY A 177 -5.25 -5.61 0.63
CA GLY A 177 -3.84 -5.90 0.36
C GLY A 177 -3.68 -7.20 -0.42
N LEU A 178 -4.28 -8.29 0.06
CA LEU A 178 -4.27 -9.59 -0.62
C LEU A 178 -4.90 -9.52 -2.02
N ALA A 179 -6.01 -8.79 -2.17
CA ALA A 179 -6.68 -8.68 -3.45
C ALA A 179 -5.79 -8.06 -4.55
N ARG A 180 -4.86 -7.19 -4.16
CA ARG A 180 -3.91 -6.51 -5.06
C ARG A 180 -2.70 -7.36 -5.46
N LEU A 181 -2.54 -8.57 -4.91
CA LEU A 181 -1.46 -9.46 -5.30
C LEU A 181 -1.57 -9.89 -6.77
N SER A 182 -0.44 -10.31 -7.36
CA SER A 182 -0.47 -10.99 -8.65
C SER A 182 -1.09 -12.38 -8.46
N ASP A 183 -1.54 -13.00 -9.56
CA ASP A 183 -2.24 -14.28 -9.51
C ASP A 183 -1.39 -15.37 -8.86
N ASP A 184 -0.12 -15.47 -9.22
CA ASP A 184 0.83 -16.44 -8.66
C ASP A 184 1.09 -16.19 -7.16
N ALA A 185 1.30 -14.94 -6.77
CA ALA A 185 1.53 -14.59 -5.37
C ALA A 185 0.28 -14.82 -4.52
N PHE A 186 -0.90 -14.49 -5.05
CA PHE A 186 -2.17 -14.78 -4.39
C PHE A 186 -2.37 -16.28 -4.22
N GLY A 187 -2.10 -17.08 -5.25
CA GLY A 187 -2.15 -18.54 -5.21
C GLY A 187 -1.22 -19.12 -4.13
N ALA A 188 0.02 -18.62 -4.04
CA ALA A 188 0.97 -19.05 -3.02
C ALA A 188 0.50 -18.72 -1.59
N VAL A 189 -0.05 -17.53 -1.36
CA VAL A 189 -0.61 -17.15 -0.04
C VAL A 189 -1.85 -17.99 0.28
N ALA A 190 -2.73 -18.22 -0.70
CA ALA A 190 -3.91 -19.07 -0.53
C ALA A 190 -3.56 -20.52 -0.22
N ALA A 191 -2.44 -21.02 -0.75
CA ALA A 191 -1.88 -22.33 -0.43
C ALA A 191 -1.16 -22.39 0.93
N GLY A 192 -1.04 -21.26 1.64
CA GLY A 192 -0.41 -21.19 2.96
C GLY A 192 1.13 -21.15 2.94
N VAL A 193 1.74 -20.82 1.79
CA VAL A 193 3.21 -20.70 1.66
C VAL A 193 3.77 -19.64 2.61
N ILE A 194 3.03 -18.55 2.80
CA ILE A 194 3.27 -17.54 3.83
C ILE A 194 1.94 -17.15 4.52
N PRO A 195 1.97 -16.63 5.75
CA PRO A 195 0.78 -16.10 6.41
C PRO A 195 0.08 -14.98 5.62
N GLU A 196 -1.26 -14.99 5.61
CA GLU A 196 -2.11 -14.00 4.94
C GLU A 196 -1.73 -12.54 5.26
N ARG A 197 -1.44 -12.26 6.53
CA ARG A 197 -1.03 -10.92 7.00
C ARG A 197 0.24 -10.39 6.32
N TYR A 198 1.15 -11.28 5.88
CA TYR A 198 2.38 -10.89 5.20
C TYR A 198 2.14 -10.74 3.68
N GLY A 199 1.32 -11.61 3.09
CA GLY A 199 0.83 -11.42 1.73
C GLY A 199 0.09 -10.09 1.56
N ALA A 200 -0.72 -9.69 2.54
CA ALA A 200 -1.41 -8.40 2.53
C ALA A 200 -0.44 -7.20 2.45
N VAL A 201 0.70 -7.29 3.16
CA VAL A 201 1.74 -6.26 3.15
C VAL A 201 2.38 -6.13 1.77
N ILE A 202 2.63 -7.23 1.06
CA ILE A 202 3.16 -7.21 -0.31
C ILE A 202 2.23 -6.38 -1.20
N GLY A 203 0.93 -6.71 -1.26
CA GLY A 203 -0.01 -6.01 -2.14
C GLY A 203 -0.34 -4.58 -1.71
N GLU A 204 -0.14 -4.23 -0.43
CA GLU A 204 -0.26 -2.85 0.08
C GLU A 204 0.95 -1.98 -0.29
N VAL A 205 2.16 -2.53 -0.22
CA VAL A 205 3.40 -1.75 -0.36
C VAL A 205 3.95 -1.75 -1.79
N ALA A 206 3.75 -2.85 -2.53
CA ALA A 206 4.29 -3.04 -3.89
C ALA A 206 3.20 -3.00 -4.97
N THR A 207 2.14 -2.19 -4.78
CA THR A 207 0.98 -2.11 -5.68
C THR A 207 1.37 -1.81 -7.15
N ASP A 208 2.46 -1.09 -7.36
CA ASP A 208 2.99 -0.68 -8.67
C ASP A 208 3.90 -1.72 -9.33
N ARG A 209 4.28 -2.79 -8.62
CA ARG A 209 5.23 -3.83 -9.08
C ARG A 209 4.69 -5.25 -8.89
N PRO A 210 3.59 -5.60 -9.58
CA PRO A 210 2.99 -6.93 -9.46
C PRO A 210 3.89 -8.07 -9.95
N ASP A 211 4.84 -7.76 -10.83
CA ASP A 211 5.88 -8.67 -11.33
C ASP A 211 6.80 -9.21 -10.22
N LEU A 212 7.01 -8.43 -9.16
CA LEU A 212 7.88 -8.82 -8.04
C LEU A 212 7.13 -9.57 -6.92
N HIS A 213 5.81 -9.63 -6.94
CA HIS A 213 5.05 -10.16 -5.80
C HIS A 213 5.41 -11.61 -5.46
N PHE A 214 5.64 -12.47 -6.46
CA PHE A 214 5.97 -13.88 -6.20
C PHE A 214 7.37 -14.04 -5.60
N SER A 215 8.36 -13.27 -6.08
CA SER A 215 9.71 -13.28 -5.49
C SER A 215 9.72 -12.72 -4.06
N MET A 216 8.85 -11.75 -3.77
CA MET A 216 8.64 -11.25 -2.41
C MET A 216 8.02 -12.30 -1.49
N VAL A 217 7.10 -13.15 -1.99
CA VAL A 217 6.57 -14.29 -1.24
C VAL A 217 7.69 -15.26 -0.88
N ASP A 218 8.57 -15.58 -1.83
CA ASP A 218 9.73 -16.46 -1.57
C ASP A 218 10.72 -15.86 -0.56
N LEU A 219 11.00 -14.56 -0.66
CA LEU A 219 11.85 -13.86 0.31
C LEU A 219 11.23 -13.90 1.73
N MET A 220 9.92 -13.68 1.84
CA MET A 220 9.20 -13.78 3.12
C MET A 220 9.19 -15.21 3.68
N ARG A 221 9.03 -16.22 2.81
CA ARG A 221 9.10 -17.63 3.21
C ARG A 221 10.46 -17.99 3.77
N GLN A 222 11.54 -17.56 3.11
CA GLN A 222 12.91 -17.88 3.53
C GLN A 222 13.34 -17.12 4.79
N GLY A 223 12.99 -15.84 4.88
CA GLY A 223 13.43 -15.03 6.01
C GLY A 223 12.46 -14.98 7.19
N GLU A 224 11.28 -15.60 7.11
CA GLU A 224 10.31 -15.75 8.21
C GLU A 224 10.14 -14.49 9.09
N PRO A 225 9.54 -13.40 8.58
CA PRO A 225 9.39 -12.17 9.32
C PRO A 225 8.71 -12.39 10.69
N ARG A 226 9.23 -11.74 11.73
CA ARG A 226 8.70 -11.83 13.11
C ARG A 226 7.64 -10.78 13.41
N SER A 227 7.48 -9.79 12.53
CA SER A 227 6.54 -8.68 12.68
C SER A 227 6.12 -8.12 11.33
N LEU A 228 5.03 -7.34 11.32
CA LEU A 228 4.60 -6.61 10.12
C LEU A 228 5.62 -5.55 9.69
N ASP A 229 6.34 -4.94 10.63
CA ASP A 229 7.42 -3.98 10.33
C ASP A 229 8.57 -4.65 9.56
N GLU A 230 8.94 -5.86 9.97
CA GLU A 230 9.94 -6.67 9.26
C GLU A 230 9.43 -7.10 7.88
N ALA A 231 8.18 -7.55 7.77
CA ALA A 231 7.59 -7.87 6.46
C ALA A 231 7.57 -6.65 5.51
N ARG A 232 7.25 -5.45 6.01
CA ARG A 232 7.34 -4.20 5.25
C ARG A 232 8.77 -3.89 4.81
N ALA A 233 9.75 -4.12 5.69
CA ALA A 233 11.16 -3.96 5.35
C ALA A 233 11.59 -4.94 4.24
N TYR A 234 11.13 -6.19 4.26
CA TYR A 234 11.44 -7.18 3.22
C TYR A 234 10.94 -6.72 1.84
N VAL A 235 9.70 -6.24 1.76
CA VAL A 235 9.13 -5.71 0.51
C VAL A 235 9.96 -4.53 0.00
N LYS A 236 10.36 -3.61 0.89
CA LYS A 236 11.18 -2.45 0.52
C LYS A 236 12.57 -2.83 0.02
N GLU A 237 13.25 -3.78 0.67
CA GLU A 237 14.55 -4.25 0.20
C GLU A 237 14.44 -5.01 -1.14
N ALA A 238 13.36 -5.76 -1.36
CA ALA A 238 13.12 -6.42 -2.66
C ALA A 238 12.90 -5.41 -3.80
N GLN A 239 12.08 -4.37 -3.58
CA GLN A 239 11.89 -3.29 -4.55
C GLN A 239 13.21 -2.56 -4.85
N LEU A 240 14.06 -2.38 -3.83
CA LEU A 240 15.36 -1.75 -3.98
C LEU A 240 16.32 -2.60 -4.81
N ALA A 241 16.40 -3.90 -4.51
CA ALA A 241 17.29 -4.81 -5.22
C ALA A 241 17.00 -4.81 -6.72
N ASP A 242 15.71 -4.92 -7.07
CA ASP A 242 15.25 -4.85 -8.45
C ASP A 242 15.52 -3.48 -9.09
N PHE A 243 15.31 -2.38 -8.38
CA PHE A 243 15.65 -1.04 -8.88
C PHE A 243 17.15 -0.93 -9.18
N ALA A 244 18.01 -1.42 -8.28
CA ALA A 244 19.46 -1.37 -8.46
C ALA A 244 19.91 -2.22 -9.65
N GLU A 245 19.35 -3.42 -9.80
CA GLU A 245 19.60 -4.31 -10.94
C GLU A 245 19.15 -3.67 -12.27
N THR A 246 17.92 -3.16 -12.33
CA THR A 246 17.34 -2.55 -13.54
C THR A 246 18.11 -1.31 -14.02
N ASN A 247 18.67 -0.53 -13.09
CA ASN A 247 19.46 0.66 -13.41
C ASN A 247 20.95 0.37 -13.61
N GLY A 248 21.36 -0.90 -13.64
CA GLY A 248 22.76 -1.29 -13.82
C GLY A 248 23.68 -0.79 -12.70
N LEU A 249 23.14 -0.51 -11.51
CA LEU A 249 23.88 -0.05 -10.33
C LEU A 249 24.59 -1.23 -9.62
N GLN A 250 24.89 -2.31 -10.33
CA GLN A 250 25.24 -3.61 -9.76
C GLN A 250 26.76 -3.76 -9.59
N SER A 251 27.21 -3.85 -8.33
CA SER A 251 28.18 -4.87 -7.86
C SER A 251 28.51 -4.79 -6.35
N ASP A 252 28.45 -3.62 -5.68
CA ASP A 252 28.97 -3.49 -4.29
C ASP A 252 27.90 -3.44 -3.17
N ILE A 253 26.65 -3.11 -3.48
CA ILE A 253 25.61 -2.80 -2.47
C ILE A 253 25.18 -4.04 -1.63
N PHE A 254 25.36 -5.24 -2.19
CA PHE A 254 24.95 -6.50 -1.57
C PHE A 254 26.11 -7.46 -1.26
N GLY A 255 27.35 -7.07 -1.60
CA GLY A 255 28.58 -7.85 -1.42
C GLY A 255 28.57 -9.22 -2.11
N ASP A 256 29.53 -10.07 -1.73
CA ASP A 256 29.73 -11.42 -2.31
C ASP A 256 28.77 -12.49 -1.79
N ALA A 257 27.90 -12.15 -0.82
CA ALA A 257 26.98 -13.10 -0.22
C ALA A 257 25.75 -13.36 -1.12
N PRO A 258 25.05 -14.50 -0.97
CA PRO A 258 23.83 -14.77 -1.73
C PRO A 258 22.82 -13.64 -1.56
N LEU A 259 22.36 -13.07 -2.68
CA LEU A 259 21.49 -11.88 -2.70
C LEU A 259 20.32 -11.99 -1.71
N GLN A 260 19.62 -13.12 -1.69
CA GLN A 260 18.50 -13.36 -0.79
C GLN A 260 18.89 -13.28 0.70
N SER A 261 20.01 -13.88 1.08
CA SER A 261 20.52 -13.82 2.46
C SER A 261 20.89 -12.40 2.86
N THR A 262 21.53 -11.65 1.97
CA THR A 262 21.85 -10.24 2.20
C THR A 262 20.58 -9.40 2.33
N LEU A 263 19.57 -9.60 1.47
CA LEU A 263 18.29 -8.89 1.56
C LEU A 263 17.56 -9.16 2.88
N ILE A 264 17.53 -10.42 3.32
CA ILE A 264 16.98 -10.80 4.62
C ILE A 264 17.71 -10.09 5.76
N ALA A 265 19.05 -10.09 5.75
CA ALA A 265 19.86 -9.43 6.76
C ALA A 265 19.65 -7.90 6.77
N ARG A 266 19.64 -7.26 5.59
CA ARG A 266 19.36 -5.82 5.42
C ARG A 266 17.98 -5.46 5.94
N ALA A 267 16.95 -6.23 5.59
CA ALA A 267 15.59 -5.94 6.00
C ALA A 267 15.40 -6.06 7.53
N ARG A 268 16.01 -7.08 8.15
CA ARG A 268 16.05 -7.22 9.62
C ARG A 268 16.78 -6.07 10.29
N LEU A 269 17.92 -5.66 9.73
CA LEU A 269 18.69 -4.52 10.21
C LEU A 269 17.89 -3.23 10.11
N ARG A 270 17.24 -2.97 8.97
CA ARG A 270 16.32 -1.83 8.76
C ARG A 270 15.20 -1.83 9.79
N ALA A 271 14.52 -2.95 9.98
CA ALA A 271 13.45 -3.06 10.97
C ALA A 271 13.96 -2.79 12.40
N ALA A 272 15.14 -3.29 12.76
CA ALA A 272 15.75 -3.05 14.06
C ALA A 272 16.12 -1.57 14.28
N VAL A 273 16.73 -0.93 13.27
CA VAL A 273 17.09 0.50 13.30
C VAL A 273 15.83 1.37 13.46
N LEU A 274 14.81 1.15 12.62
CA LEU A 274 13.55 1.87 12.69
C LEU A 274 12.85 1.69 14.05
N LYS A 275 12.84 0.46 14.57
CA LYS A 275 12.26 0.15 15.88
C LYS A 275 12.99 0.89 17.00
N SER A 276 14.32 0.90 16.99
CA SER A 276 15.12 1.59 18.01
C SER A 276 14.92 3.10 17.95
N LEU A 277 14.99 3.71 16.77
CA LEU A 277 14.79 5.15 16.61
C LEU A 277 13.38 5.60 17.04
N ARG A 278 12.33 4.82 16.71
CA ARG A 278 10.97 5.09 17.20
C ARG A 278 10.86 4.94 18.72
N GLY A 279 11.55 3.95 19.29
CA GLY A 279 11.61 3.73 20.73
C GLY A 279 12.24 4.92 21.45
N ASP A 280 13.40 5.36 20.98
CA ASP A 280 14.14 6.50 21.51
C ASP A 280 13.32 7.79 21.38
N ALA A 281 12.76 8.08 20.20
CA ALA A 281 11.92 9.26 20.00
C ALA A 281 10.72 9.28 20.96
N ARG A 282 10.06 8.14 21.20
CA ARG A 282 8.95 8.04 22.18
C ARG A 282 9.42 8.24 23.61
N LEU A 283 10.56 7.65 23.97
CA LEU A 283 11.16 7.78 25.30
C LEU A 283 11.48 9.24 25.60
N PHE A 284 12.25 9.91 24.75
CA PHE A 284 12.65 11.31 24.95
C PHE A 284 11.45 12.26 24.87
N ALA A 285 10.48 12.02 23.97
CA ALA A 285 9.24 12.78 23.97
C ALA A 285 8.44 12.60 25.27
N SER A 286 8.49 11.42 25.89
CA SER A 286 7.87 11.19 27.20
C SER A 286 8.60 11.93 28.32
N LEU A 287 9.94 11.99 28.28
CA LEU A 287 10.72 12.77 29.24
C LEU A 287 10.37 14.26 29.16
N ILE A 288 10.22 14.81 27.94
CA ILE A 288 9.82 16.21 27.73
C ILE A 288 8.41 16.46 28.27
N ARG A 289 7.43 15.60 27.94
CA ARG A 289 6.04 15.77 28.39
C ARG A 289 5.87 15.71 29.91
N ASN A 290 6.72 14.96 30.60
CA ASN A 290 6.63 14.75 32.05
C ASN A 290 7.75 15.47 32.81
N ALA A 291 8.43 16.42 32.18
CA ALA A 291 9.66 17.00 32.72
C ALA A 291 9.44 17.66 34.09
N ASP A 292 8.35 18.41 34.26
CA ASP A 292 8.04 19.10 35.53
C ASP A 292 7.85 18.12 36.69
N ALA A 293 7.17 17.00 36.45
CA ALA A 293 6.95 15.95 37.46
C ALA A 293 8.25 15.20 37.80
N ILE A 294 9.09 14.95 36.79
CA ILE A 294 10.38 14.27 36.96
C ILE A 294 11.36 15.16 37.74
N GLU A 295 11.38 16.46 37.45
CA GLU A 295 12.21 17.45 38.14
C GLU A 295 11.72 17.73 39.56
N ALA A 296 10.41 17.74 39.80
CA ALA A 296 9.84 17.79 41.15
C ALA A 296 10.28 16.60 42.02
N GLY A 297 10.57 15.45 41.39
CA GLY A 297 11.14 14.27 42.05
C GLY A 297 12.65 14.35 42.35
N GLY A 298 13.30 15.49 42.07
CA GLY A 298 14.72 15.71 42.32
C GLY A 298 15.67 15.29 41.19
N ASN A 299 15.15 14.93 40.02
CA ASN A 299 15.96 14.62 38.84
C ASN A 299 16.28 15.89 38.04
N ALA A 300 17.46 15.99 37.44
CA ALA A 300 17.80 17.09 36.53
C ALA A 300 17.72 16.63 35.07
N LEU A 301 16.85 17.23 34.27
CA LEU A 301 16.69 16.91 32.85
C LEU A 301 17.32 17.98 31.95
N ALA A 302 18.12 17.55 30.98
CA ALA A 302 18.59 18.42 29.89
C ALA A 302 17.48 18.59 28.85
N ARG A 303 16.50 19.46 29.13
CA ARG A 303 15.28 19.65 28.30
C ARG A 303 15.61 19.93 26.83
N THR A 304 16.48 20.91 26.57
CA THR A 304 16.89 21.30 25.22
C THR A 304 17.61 20.16 24.49
N GLU A 305 18.49 19.41 25.17
CA GLU A 305 19.17 18.27 24.56
C GLU A 305 18.19 17.14 24.21
N ASN A 306 17.20 16.89 25.07
CA ASN A 306 16.16 15.90 24.80
C ASN A 306 15.30 16.31 23.59
N GLU A 307 14.96 17.59 23.45
CA GLU A 307 14.23 18.13 22.29
C GLU A 307 15.03 17.95 21.00
N VAL A 308 16.30 18.36 21.01
CA VAL A 308 17.23 18.16 19.88
C VAL A 308 17.36 16.68 19.54
N ARG A 309 17.40 15.79 20.55
CA ARG A 309 17.49 14.35 20.33
C ARG A 309 16.23 13.79 19.67
N VAL A 310 15.04 14.21 20.08
CA VAL A 310 13.78 13.82 19.40
C VAL A 310 13.78 14.29 17.95
N ALA A 311 14.17 15.54 17.70
CA ALA A 311 14.23 16.09 16.34
C ALA A 311 15.20 15.31 15.46
N ARG A 312 16.39 14.96 15.98
CA ARG A 312 17.39 14.16 15.28
C ARG A 312 16.92 12.73 15.01
N ASP A 313 16.29 12.07 15.97
CA ASP A 313 15.75 10.72 15.76
C ASP A 313 14.63 10.72 14.70
N MET A 314 13.80 11.78 14.64
CA MET A 314 12.82 11.95 13.58
C MET A 314 13.46 12.20 12.20
N LEU A 315 14.54 12.97 12.14
CA LEU A 315 15.30 13.17 10.91
C LEU A 315 15.96 11.86 10.46
N ALA A 316 16.57 11.11 11.38
CA ALA A 316 17.16 9.80 11.10
C ALA A 316 16.10 8.79 10.62
N LEU A 317 14.89 8.79 11.18
CA LEU A 317 13.78 7.96 10.70
C LEU A 317 13.42 8.27 9.24
N ASN A 318 13.30 9.56 8.89
CA ASN A 318 13.03 9.98 7.51
C ASN A 318 14.19 9.65 6.57
N ALA A 319 15.44 9.79 7.06
CA ALA A 319 16.64 9.42 6.31
C ALA A 319 16.69 7.92 6.03
N VAL A 320 16.42 7.05 7.01
CA VAL A 320 16.34 5.61 6.76
C VAL A 320 15.22 5.28 5.78
N ASP A 321 14.07 5.96 5.88
CA ASP A 321 12.95 5.69 5.00
C ASP A 321 13.23 6.08 3.53
N ARG A 322 13.90 7.22 3.30
CA ARG A 322 14.18 7.78 1.96
C ARG A 322 15.55 7.45 1.37
N LEU A 323 16.58 7.36 2.21
CA LEU A 323 18.00 7.34 1.81
C LEU A 323 18.66 5.97 2.02
N SER A 324 18.16 5.10 2.89
CA SER A 324 18.70 3.72 2.97
C SER A 324 18.45 2.91 1.68
N LEU A 325 17.66 3.47 0.77
CA LEU A 325 17.25 2.90 -0.51
C LEU A 325 17.99 3.52 -1.72
N ARG A 326 19.06 4.29 -1.51
CA ARG A 326 19.85 4.88 -2.60
C ARG A 326 21.34 4.62 -2.40
N VAL A 327 22.08 4.65 -3.50
CA VAL A 327 23.55 4.63 -3.49
C VAL A 327 24.05 5.85 -2.71
N GLY A 328 24.99 5.62 -1.79
CA GLY A 328 25.56 6.62 -0.91
C GLY A 328 25.85 6.07 0.49
N GLN A 329 26.55 6.85 1.31
CA GLN A 329 27.10 6.43 2.61
C GLN A 329 26.14 5.57 3.46
N VAL A 330 24.88 6.00 3.61
CA VAL A 330 23.90 5.26 4.41
C VAL A 330 23.57 3.90 3.77
N GLY A 331 23.32 3.84 2.46
CA GLY A 331 23.00 2.58 1.77
C GLY A 331 24.16 1.57 1.81
N ASP A 332 25.39 2.08 1.71
CA ASP A 332 26.63 1.31 1.74
C ASP A 332 26.90 0.74 3.14
N SER A 333 26.72 1.55 4.20
CA SER A 333 26.81 1.09 5.60
C SER A 333 25.81 -0.04 5.89
N PHE A 334 24.57 0.08 5.39
CA PHE A 334 23.58 -1.01 5.51
C PHE A 334 24.01 -2.28 4.78
N GLY A 335 24.65 -2.15 3.60
CA GLY A 335 25.15 -3.27 2.81
C GLY A 335 26.28 -4.01 3.52
N ALA A 336 27.32 -3.27 3.89
CA ALA A 336 28.47 -3.80 4.63
C ALA A 336 28.05 -4.48 5.94
N ALA A 337 27.17 -3.84 6.71
CA ALA A 337 26.65 -4.39 7.95
C ALA A 337 25.84 -5.68 7.73
N ALA A 338 25.01 -5.73 6.68
CA ALA A 338 24.25 -6.94 6.35
C ALA A 338 25.15 -8.10 5.88
N THR A 339 26.21 -7.80 5.13
CA THR A 339 27.22 -8.81 4.74
C THR A 339 27.97 -9.32 5.97
N ALA A 340 28.34 -8.46 6.91
CA ALA A 340 28.93 -8.87 8.18
C ALA A 340 27.97 -9.73 9.04
N ILE A 341 26.67 -9.40 9.07
CA ILE A 341 25.65 -10.23 9.73
C ILE A 341 25.55 -11.60 9.06
N THR A 342 25.52 -11.65 7.73
CA THR A 342 25.42 -12.90 6.97
C THR A 342 26.63 -13.81 7.18
N ARG A 343 27.83 -13.23 7.35
CA ARG A 343 29.06 -13.97 7.69
C ARG A 343 29.17 -14.38 9.16
N GLY A 344 28.35 -13.80 10.04
CA GLY A 344 28.36 -14.07 11.48
C GLY A 344 29.34 -13.19 12.28
N ASP A 345 29.94 -12.17 11.66
CA ASP A 345 30.91 -11.26 12.30
C ASP A 345 30.21 -10.27 13.24
N LEU A 346 28.97 -9.89 12.94
CA LEU A 346 28.17 -8.94 13.72
C LEU A 346 26.76 -9.46 13.97
N THR A 347 26.22 -9.16 15.15
CA THR A 347 24.80 -9.36 15.41
C THR A 347 23.98 -8.19 14.86
N THR A 348 22.72 -8.43 14.51
CA THR A 348 21.78 -7.38 14.07
C THR A 348 21.68 -6.23 15.08
N ALA A 349 21.76 -6.53 16.38
CA ALA A 349 21.67 -5.51 17.44
C ALA A 349 22.95 -4.66 17.55
N GLN A 350 24.13 -5.22 17.27
CA GLN A 350 25.37 -4.43 17.18
C GLN A 350 25.33 -3.53 15.96
N ALA A 351 25.12 -4.10 14.78
CA ALA A 351 25.03 -3.37 13.52
C ALA A 351 23.99 -2.23 13.58
N ALA A 352 22.81 -2.47 14.17
CA ALA A 352 21.79 -1.43 14.31
C ALA A 352 22.25 -0.26 15.19
N ARG A 353 22.98 -0.53 16.29
CA ARG A 353 23.52 0.52 17.15
C ARG A 353 24.58 1.35 16.42
N ASP A 354 25.45 0.69 15.66
CA ASP A 354 26.53 1.37 14.91
C ASP A 354 25.94 2.29 13.84
N ILE A 355 24.96 1.81 13.07
CA ILE A 355 24.24 2.62 12.08
C ILE A 355 23.51 3.80 12.72
N ILE A 356 22.85 3.60 13.87
CA ILE A 356 22.17 4.69 14.58
C ILE A 356 23.18 5.74 15.05
N ALA A 357 24.35 5.33 15.53
CA ALA A 357 25.40 6.25 15.94
C ALA A 357 25.93 7.05 14.74
N GLU A 358 26.17 6.39 13.61
CA GLU A 358 26.58 7.03 12.36
C GLU A 358 25.55 8.06 11.88
N LEU A 359 24.26 7.68 11.83
CA LEU A 359 23.18 8.59 11.41
C LEU A 359 23.09 9.83 12.31
N ARG A 360 23.30 9.67 13.62
CA ARG A 360 23.28 10.79 14.57
C ARG A 360 24.49 11.70 14.39
N GLN A 361 25.69 11.14 14.16
CA GLN A 361 26.89 11.91 13.88
C GLN A 361 26.79 12.67 12.55
N ALA A 362 26.26 12.04 11.51
CA ALA A 362 26.00 12.69 10.23
C ALA A 362 25.02 13.87 10.39
N GLY A 363 23.95 13.70 11.18
CA GLY A 363 23.03 14.79 11.50
C GLY A 363 23.71 15.95 12.24
N GLN A 364 24.58 15.65 13.20
CA GLN A 364 25.36 16.68 13.92
C GLN A 364 26.30 17.46 13.00
N ALA A 365 26.96 16.79 12.05
CA ALA A 365 27.85 17.44 11.09
C ALA A 365 27.08 18.38 10.15
N ILE A 366 25.87 18.00 9.72
CA ILE A 366 25.00 18.85 8.92
C ILE A 366 24.55 20.07 9.72
N ASP A 367 24.08 19.87 10.96
CA ASP A 367 23.68 20.98 11.85
C ASP A 367 24.82 21.99 12.04
N ALA A 368 26.06 21.49 12.23
CA ALA A 368 27.25 22.34 12.39
C ALA A 368 27.60 23.10 11.10
N ALA A 369 27.55 22.44 9.94
CA ALA A 369 27.81 23.08 8.65
C ALA A 369 26.74 24.12 8.29
N ASP A 370 25.47 23.87 8.66
CA ASP A 370 24.39 24.83 8.45
C ASP A 370 24.52 26.03 9.39
N LEU A 371 24.95 25.84 10.65
CA LEU A 371 25.30 26.93 11.55
C LEU A 371 26.46 27.78 11.02
N GLU A 372 27.52 27.16 10.53
CA GLU A 372 28.64 27.87 9.88
C GLU A 372 28.18 28.65 8.64
N ARG A 373 27.29 28.07 7.83
CA ARG A 373 26.72 28.75 6.66
C ARG A 373 25.83 29.93 7.08
N MET A 374 25.03 29.78 8.13
CA MET A 374 24.17 30.86 8.65
C MET A 374 24.99 32.02 9.23
N ASP A 375 26.09 31.71 9.92
CA ASP A 375 27.04 32.71 10.43
C ASP A 375 27.73 33.45 9.28
N ALA A 376 28.14 32.72 8.24
CA ALA A 376 28.70 33.32 7.02
C ALA A 376 27.71 34.21 6.25
N LEU A 377 26.41 33.92 6.33
CA LEU A 377 25.34 34.70 5.68
C LEU A 377 24.82 35.86 6.55
N SER A 378 25.26 35.97 7.81
CA SER A 378 24.89 37.04 8.74
C SER A 378 26.14 37.83 9.15
N PRO A 379 26.71 38.67 8.25
CA PRO A 379 27.93 39.39 8.55
C PRO A 379 27.75 40.31 9.76
N SER A 380 28.82 40.46 10.55
CA SER A 380 28.87 41.38 11.68
C SER A 380 28.51 42.80 11.24
N ALA A 381 27.96 43.61 12.16
CA ALA A 381 27.64 45.01 11.89
C ALA A 381 28.85 45.72 11.25
N PRO A 382 28.65 46.51 10.17
CA PRO A 382 29.75 47.13 9.45
C PRO A 382 30.58 47.99 10.40
N GLY A 383 31.90 47.80 10.37
CA GLY A 383 32.83 48.57 11.20
C GLY A 383 32.79 50.07 10.88
N PRO A 384 33.54 50.92 11.63
CA PRO A 384 33.51 52.38 11.47
C PRO A 384 33.81 52.88 10.05
N ALA A 385 34.58 52.11 9.27
CA ALA A 385 34.84 52.41 7.86
C ALA A 385 33.64 52.08 6.95
N GLY A 386 32.91 51.00 7.24
CA GLY A 386 31.68 50.64 6.54
C GLY A 386 30.55 51.63 6.84
N MET A 387 30.43 52.10 8.07
CA MET A 387 29.46 53.17 8.40
C MET A 387 29.78 54.48 7.68
N ARG A 388 31.06 54.89 7.61
CA ARG A 388 31.50 56.05 6.81
C ARG A 388 31.25 55.89 5.30
N ALA A 389 31.31 54.67 4.79
CA ALA A 389 30.99 54.40 3.38
C ALA A 389 29.48 54.57 3.11
N VAL A 390 28.62 54.28 4.09
CA VAL A 390 27.16 54.45 3.97
C VAL A 390 26.74 55.92 4.04
N GLU A 391 27.44 56.76 4.82
CA GLU A 391 27.19 58.22 4.88
C GLU A 391 27.23 58.88 3.49
N ALA A 392 28.03 58.35 2.56
CA ALA A 392 28.10 58.83 1.18
C ALA A 392 26.80 58.59 0.38
N PHE A 393 25.89 57.72 0.87
CA PHE A 393 24.61 57.36 0.25
C PHE A 393 23.40 58.01 0.94
N ASP A 394 23.60 58.86 1.95
CA ASP A 394 22.51 59.52 2.69
C ASP A 394 21.71 60.54 1.86
N SER A 395 22.23 60.93 0.69
CA SER A 395 21.56 61.82 -0.26
C SER A 395 21.29 61.10 -1.58
N PRO A 396 20.02 61.06 -2.05
CA PRO A 396 19.70 60.60 -3.41
C PRO A 396 20.45 61.43 -4.46
N GLY A 397 21.23 60.78 -5.32
CA GLY A 397 22.14 61.40 -6.29
C GLY A 397 23.50 61.84 -5.71
N GLY A 398 23.81 61.48 -4.47
CA GLY A 398 25.02 61.91 -3.75
C GLY A 398 26.32 61.21 -4.18
N ALA A 399 27.42 61.55 -3.50
CA ALA A 399 28.77 61.07 -3.81
C ALA A 399 28.90 59.54 -3.83
N GLY A 400 28.14 58.83 -2.98
CA GLY A 400 28.10 57.36 -2.95
C GLY A 400 27.49 56.76 -4.21
N GLN A 401 26.38 57.34 -4.72
CA GLN A 401 25.78 56.92 -5.99
C GLN A 401 26.65 57.31 -7.19
N ALA A 402 27.27 58.49 -7.18
CA ALA A 402 28.22 58.90 -8.22
C ALA A 402 29.44 57.96 -8.29
N GLY A 403 29.91 57.47 -7.14
CA GLY A 403 31.02 56.53 -7.04
C GLY A 403 30.69 55.10 -7.53
N GLN A 404 29.42 54.72 -7.61
CA GLN A 404 28.99 53.43 -8.20
C GLN A 404 28.84 53.48 -9.72
N ILE A 405 28.69 54.68 -10.30
CA ILE A 405 28.54 54.86 -11.75
C ILE A 405 29.88 54.62 -12.48
N THR A 406 31.00 54.86 -11.80
CA THR A 406 32.32 54.62 -12.38
C THR A 406 32.71 53.17 -12.13
N PRO A 407 32.92 52.34 -13.17
CA PRO A 407 33.39 50.97 -12.99
C PRO A 407 34.71 50.99 -12.23
N LYS A 408 34.89 50.10 -11.26
CA LYS A 408 36.17 49.99 -10.59
C LYS A 408 37.24 49.60 -11.61
N PRO A 409 38.51 50.03 -11.45
CA PRO A 409 39.57 49.69 -12.40
C PRO A 409 39.76 48.18 -12.60
N GLU A 410 39.52 47.40 -11.56
CA GLU A 410 39.53 45.93 -11.57
C GLU A 410 38.40 45.32 -12.42
N ASP A 411 37.21 45.89 -12.36
CA ASP A 411 36.04 45.45 -13.13
C ASP A 411 36.17 45.89 -14.60
N ALA A 412 36.67 47.10 -14.86
CA ALA A 412 36.93 47.58 -16.21
C ALA A 412 37.96 46.70 -16.97
N ALA A 413 38.96 46.18 -16.27
CA ALA A 413 39.93 45.25 -16.83
C ALA A 413 39.34 43.85 -17.10
N ALA A 414 38.39 43.40 -16.27
CA ALA A 414 37.67 42.15 -16.46
C ALA A 414 36.64 42.24 -17.61
N GLU A 415 35.93 43.36 -17.73
CA GLU A 415 34.99 43.64 -18.82
C GLU A 415 35.71 43.79 -20.17
N ALA A 416 36.89 44.45 -20.19
CA ALA A 416 37.73 44.51 -21.38
C ALA A 416 38.20 43.13 -21.86
N ARG A 417 38.43 42.18 -20.94
CA ARG A 417 38.75 40.78 -21.27
C ARG A 417 37.52 39.96 -21.66
N ALA A 418 36.35 40.26 -21.11
CA ALA A 418 35.11 39.60 -21.45
C ALA A 418 34.63 39.96 -22.87
N GLY A 419 34.91 41.19 -23.34
CA GLY A 419 34.63 41.63 -24.70
C GLY A 419 35.36 40.82 -25.78
N SER A 420 36.61 40.37 -25.51
CA SER A 420 37.37 39.52 -26.43
C SER A 420 37.06 38.03 -26.31
N LEU A 421 36.33 37.60 -25.28
CA LEU A 421 36.06 36.18 -25.01
C LEU A 421 35.10 35.54 -26.03
N TRP A 422 34.30 36.38 -26.71
CA TRP A 422 33.30 35.94 -27.70
C TRP A 422 33.76 36.13 -29.16
N ASP A 423 34.81 36.93 -29.39
CA ASP A 423 35.37 37.18 -30.73
C ASP A 423 36.34 36.07 -31.19
N ASP A 424 36.82 35.22 -30.27
CA ASP A 424 37.75 34.10 -30.53
C ASP A 424 37.07 32.72 -30.61
N LEU A 425 35.73 32.65 -30.62
CA LEU A 425 35.03 31.40 -30.89
C LEU A 425 35.05 31.14 -32.41
N PRO A 426 35.62 30.00 -32.88
CA PRO A 426 35.59 29.69 -34.29
C PRO A 426 34.13 29.55 -34.74
N GLU A 427 33.72 30.39 -35.70
CA GLU A 427 32.46 30.20 -36.41
C GLU A 427 32.52 28.85 -37.15
N ALA A 428 32.06 27.79 -36.49
CA ALA A 428 31.76 26.55 -37.17
C ALA A 428 30.65 26.85 -38.17
N GLY A 429 31.01 26.97 -39.45
CA GLY A 429 30.06 27.13 -40.56
C GLY A 429 28.98 26.05 -40.47
N GLU A 430 27.77 26.36 -40.92
CA GLU A 430 26.59 25.48 -40.79
C GLU A 430 26.86 24.04 -41.27
N GLU A 431 27.76 23.88 -42.25
CA GLU A 431 28.21 22.60 -42.77
C GLU A 431 28.96 21.74 -41.74
N GLN A 432 29.79 22.34 -40.89
CA GLN A 432 30.55 21.63 -39.85
C GLN A 432 29.63 21.20 -38.70
N LYS A 433 28.64 22.05 -38.35
CA LYS A 433 27.60 21.72 -37.36
C LYS A 433 26.71 20.58 -37.86
N ALA A 434 26.38 20.57 -39.15
CA ALA A 434 25.62 19.47 -39.76
C ALA A 434 26.41 18.14 -39.77
N LEU A 435 27.72 18.20 -40.04
CA LEU A 435 28.62 17.04 -40.00
C LEU A 435 28.78 16.42 -38.61
N ASP A 436 28.86 17.25 -37.56
CA ASP A 436 28.99 16.77 -36.18
C ASP A 436 27.69 16.12 -35.66
N VAL A 437 26.53 16.65 -36.03
CA VAL A 437 25.23 16.02 -35.72
C VAL A 437 25.08 14.67 -36.43
N LEU A 438 25.51 14.58 -37.69
CA LEU A 438 25.47 13.32 -38.45
C LEU A 438 26.43 12.25 -37.88
N ARG A 439 27.56 12.64 -37.28
CA ARG A 439 28.48 11.72 -36.60
C ARG A 439 27.95 11.18 -35.28
N VAL A 440 27.15 11.96 -34.55
CA VAL A 440 26.54 11.54 -33.28
C VAL A 440 25.30 10.67 -33.51
N CYS A 441 24.63 10.80 -34.65
CA CYS A 441 23.39 10.07 -34.96
C CYS A 441 23.54 8.86 -35.90
N ALA A 442 24.75 8.52 -36.35
CA ALA A 442 24.98 7.31 -37.14
C ALA A 442 25.07 6.07 -36.23
N PRO A 443 24.25 5.01 -36.44
CA PRO A 443 24.35 3.78 -35.68
C PRO A 443 25.64 3.06 -36.07
N VAL A 444 26.42 2.66 -35.05
CA VAL A 444 27.66 1.90 -35.24
C VAL A 444 27.29 0.50 -35.75
N GLY A 445 27.36 0.33 -37.08
CA GLY A 445 27.31 -0.97 -37.73
C GLY A 445 28.74 -1.48 -37.93
N GLY A 446 29.10 -2.51 -37.16
CA GLY A 446 30.36 -3.25 -37.21
C GLY A 446 30.37 -4.33 -36.15
#